data_AF-A0A962W6S9-F1
#
_entry.id   AF-A0A962W6S9-F1
#
_cell.length_a   1.000
_cell.length_b   1.000
_cell.length_c   1.000
_cell.angle_alpha   90.00
_cell.angle_beta   90.00
_cell.angle_gamma   90.00
#
_symmetry.space_group_name_H-M   'P 1'
#
loop_
_entity.id
_entity.type
_entity.pdbx_description
1 polymer ?
#
loop_
_entity_poly.entity_id
_entity_poly.type
_entity_poly.pdbx_seq_one_letter_code
_entity_poly.pdbx_strand_id
1 'polypeptide(L)' 'MNEVLEQIINRKDTWRGRHTRFHYHEPSANSEHHGSTGLSTGYTTLDAQLDQGGWPLDGAVELLSDGNGLGSMG' A
#
# COMPACT_ATOMS: atom_id res chain seq x y z
N MET A 1 -18.18 -8.96 15.62
CA MET A 1 -17.49 -7.65 15.56
C MET A 1 -18.04 -6.81 16.72
N ASN A 2 -17.23 -5.98 17.38
CA ASN A 2 -17.68 -5.17 18.52
C ASN A 2 -18.43 -3.92 18.02
N GLU A 3 -19.66 -3.70 18.47
CA GLU A 3 -20.53 -2.59 18.03
C GLU A 3 -19.90 -1.20 18.24
N VAL A 4 -19.12 -1.03 19.32
CA VAL A 4 -18.43 0.22 19.61
C VAL A 4 -17.30 0.48 18.60
N LEU A 5 -16.59 -0.58 18.20
CA LEU A 5 -15.54 -0.48 17.19
C LEU A 5 -16.10 -0.14 15.80
N GLU A 6 -17.26 -0.69 15.43
CA GLU A 6 -17.91 -0.34 14.17
C GLU A 6 -18.35 1.13 14.12
N GLN A 7 -18.90 1.66 15.22
CA GLN A 7 -19.28 3.07 15.29
C GLN A 7 -18.06 4.00 15.15
N ILE A 8 -16.95 3.66 15.80
CA ILE A 8 -15.72 4.45 15.71
C ILE A 8 -15.14 4.40 14.30
N ILE A 9 -15.15 3.23 13.64
CA ILE A 9 -14.66 3.08 12.26
C ILE A 9 -15.53 3.84 11.25
N ASN A 10 -16.85 3.91 11.47
CA ASN A 10 -17.80 4.54 10.55
C ASN A 10 -18.00 6.05 10.73
N ARG A 11 -17.34 6.65 11.72
CA ARG A 11 -17.33 8.09 11.94
C ARG A 11 -16.65 8.82 10.78
N LYS A 12 -17.24 9.96 10.37
CA LYS A 12 -16.75 10.78 9.25
C LYS A 12 -15.37 11.40 9.52
N ASP A 13 -15.04 11.61 10.78
CA ASP A 13 -13.78 12.19 11.25
C ASP A 13 -12.72 11.13 11.58
N THR A 14 -13.07 9.85 11.50
CA THR A 14 -12.09 8.77 11.67
C THR A 14 -11.30 8.63 10.39
N TRP A 15 -10.01 8.94 10.45
CA TRP A 15 -9.08 8.64 9.38
C TRP A 15 -8.90 7.12 9.30
N ARG A 16 -9.56 6.49 8.32
CA ARG A 16 -9.56 5.02 8.13
C ARG A 16 -8.34 4.51 7.36
N GLY A 17 -7.34 5.36 7.13
CA GLY A 17 -6.35 5.14 6.08
C GLY A 17 -7.02 5.06 4.70
N ARG A 18 -6.24 4.77 3.65
CA ARG A 18 -6.76 4.61 2.29
C ARG A 18 -7.60 3.33 2.24
N HIS A 19 -8.91 3.46 2.43
CA HIS A 19 -9.88 2.35 2.48
C HIS A 19 -10.06 1.60 1.15
N THR A 20 -9.30 1.98 0.14
CA THR A 20 -9.19 1.32 -1.15
C THR A 20 -7.72 0.98 -1.34
N ARG A 21 -7.39 -0.30 -1.21
CA ARG A 21 -6.11 -0.85 -1.65
C ARG A 21 -5.87 -0.37 -3.08
N PHE A 22 -5.05 0.66 -3.25
CA PHE A 22 -4.60 1.19 -4.54
C PHE A 22 -5.62 1.23 -5.69
N HIS A 23 -6.93 1.40 -5.41
CA HIS A 23 -7.89 1.56 -6.49
C HIS A 23 -7.78 2.98 -7.02
N TYR A 24 -7.08 3.04 -8.15
CA TYR A 24 -7.29 3.92 -9.30
C TYR A 24 -8.21 5.11 -9.04
N HIS A 25 -7.62 6.30 -9.14
CA HIS A 25 -8.30 7.51 -9.60
C HIS A 25 -9.57 7.92 -8.84
N GLU A 26 -9.51 8.11 -7.52
CA GLU A 26 -10.19 9.32 -7.07
C GLU A 26 -9.32 10.50 -7.49
N PRO A 27 -9.81 11.42 -8.32
CA PRO A 27 -9.10 12.67 -8.55
C PRO A 27 -8.90 13.30 -7.18
N SER A 28 -7.65 13.62 -6.88
CA SER A 28 -7.32 14.45 -5.73
C SER A 28 -8.21 15.70 -5.72
N ALA A 29 -8.46 16.26 -4.54
CA ALA A 29 -9.38 17.39 -4.41
C ALA A 29 -8.96 18.62 -5.26
N ASN A 30 -7.70 18.70 -5.68
CA ASN A 30 -7.15 19.70 -6.59
C ASN A 30 -7.09 19.23 -8.07
N SER A 31 -7.71 18.10 -8.42
CA SER A 31 -7.65 17.44 -9.75
C SER A 31 -6.25 17.03 -10.21
N GLU A 32 -5.27 16.99 -9.30
CA GLU A 32 -3.90 16.55 -9.56
C GLU A 32 -3.81 15.02 -9.65
N HIS A 33 -3.54 14.51 -10.85
CA HIS A 33 -3.33 13.08 -11.04
C HIS A 33 -1.85 12.74 -10.81
N HIS A 34 -1.56 12.09 -9.69
CA HIS A 34 -0.28 11.41 -9.52
C HIS A 34 -0.41 10.01 -10.11
N GLY A 35 0.01 9.84 -11.36
CA GLY A 35 0.24 8.52 -11.93
C GLY A 35 1.38 7.85 -11.15
N SER A 36 1.04 7.01 -10.18
CA SER A 36 2.04 6.27 -9.41
C SER A 36 2.59 5.14 -10.28
N THR A 37 3.58 5.45 -11.11
CA THR A 37 4.41 4.43 -11.75
C THR A 37 5.44 3.96 -10.74
N GLY A 38 5.35 2.70 -10.33
CA GLY A 38 6.35 2.10 -9.45
C GLY A 38 7.73 2.06 -10.11
N LEU A 39 8.79 2.16 -9.30
CA LEU A 39 10.16 1.93 -9.79
C LEU A 39 10.37 0.44 -10.01
N SER A 40 10.98 0.03 -11.12
CA SER A 40 11.21 -1.41 -11.35
C SER A 40 12.00 -2.04 -10.20
N THR A 41 11.54 -3.22 -9.76
CA THR A 41 12.21 -4.02 -8.73
C THR A 41 13.46 -4.73 -9.26
N GLY A 42 13.64 -4.74 -10.59
CA GLY A 42 14.63 -5.57 -11.28
C GLY A 42 14.14 -6.99 -11.60
N TYR A 43 12.94 -7.36 -11.14
CA TYR A 43 12.32 -8.67 -11.39
C TYR A 43 10.94 -8.49 -12.01
N THR A 44 10.79 -8.78 -13.31
CA THR A 44 9.55 -8.54 -14.05
C THR A 44 8.34 -9.30 -13.48
N THR A 45 8.56 -10.49 -12.91
CA THR A 45 7.53 -11.27 -12.24
C THR A 45 7.04 -10.61 -10.96
N LEU A 46 7.93 -9.94 -10.22
CA LEU A 46 7.57 -9.20 -9.01
C LEU A 46 6.89 -7.88 -9.35
N ASP A 47 7.39 -7.16 -10.36
CA ASP A 47 6.77 -5.93 -10.87
C ASP A 47 5.30 -6.18 -11.25
N ALA A 48 5.00 -7.32 -11.89
CA ALA A 48 3.63 -7.71 -12.26
C ALA A 48 2.72 -8.08 -11.07
N GLN A 49 3.30 -8.39 -9.90
CA GLN A 49 2.54 -8.72 -8.68
C GLN A 49 2.32 -7.51 -7.77
N LEU A 50 3.10 -6.43 -7.95
CA LEU A 50 2.95 -5.20 -7.18
C LEU A 50 1.91 -4.29 -7.84
N ASP A 51 1.02 -3.71 -7.04
CA ASP A 51 -0.10 -2.88 -7.53
C ASP A 51 0.36 -1.67 -8.36
N GLN A 52 1.57 -1.14 -8.12
CA GLN A 52 2.13 -0.01 -8.86
C GLN A 52 3.03 -0.42 -10.04
N GLY A 53 3.14 -1.73 -10.35
CA GLY A 53 4.05 -2.21 -11.38
C GLY A 53 5.53 -2.13 -10.98
N GLY A 54 5.81 -2.04 -9.67
CA GLY A 54 7.15 -1.82 -9.12
C GLY A 54 7.09 -1.29 -7.68
N TRP A 55 8.24 -0.84 -7.15
CA TRP A 55 8.35 -0.21 -5.84
C TRP A 55 7.53 1.08 -5.76
N PRO A 56 6.70 1.25 -4.72
CA PRO A 56 5.91 2.45 -4.54
C PRO A 56 6.80 3.66 -4.26
N LEU A 57 6.57 4.75 -4.98
CA LEU A 57 7.27 6.03 -4.78
C LEU A 57 6.71 6.84 -3.60
N ASP A 58 5.47 6.57 -3.24
CA ASP A 58 4.67 7.28 -2.23
C ASP A 58 4.47 6.47 -0.95
N GLY A 59 5.31 5.46 -0.72
CA GLY A 59 5.11 4.52 0.38
C GLY A 59 6.35 3.73 0.78
N ALA A 60 6.12 2.71 1.58
CA ALA A 60 7.12 1.74 2.02
C ALA A 60 6.65 0.32 1.67
N VAL A 61 7.61 -0.60 1.50
CA VAL A 61 7.33 -2.03 1.35
C VAL A 61 7.92 -2.79 2.52
N GLU A 62 7.10 -3.65 3.13
CA GLU A 62 7.51 -4.57 4.17
C GLU A 62 7.57 -5.99 3.60
N LEU A 63 8.73 -6.63 3.72
CA LEU A 63 8.94 -8.02 3.30
C LEU A 63 8.95 -8.91 4.55
N LEU A 64 7.93 -9.77 4.67
CA LEU A 64 7.91 -10.82 5.68
C LEU A 64 8.44 -12.12 5.07
N SER A 65 9.44 -12.71 5.72
CA SER A 65 10.00 -14.00 5.36
C SER A 65 9.93 -14.94 6.57
N ASP A 66 9.69 -16.21 6.33
CA ASP A 66 9.75 -17.29 7.31
C ASP A 66 11.18 -17.74 7.65
N GLY A 67 12.17 -17.24 6.90
CA GLY A 67 13.59 -17.46 7.16
C GLY A 67 14.14 -16.61 8.30
N ASN A 68 15.13 -17.14 9.01
CA ASN A 68 15.98 -16.32 9.88
C ASN A 68 16.63 -15.23 8.99
N GLY A 69 16.35 -13.96 9.27
CA GLY A 69 16.44 -12.86 8.31
C GLY A 69 17.80 -12.65 7.62
N LEU A 70 17.79 -11.76 6.61
CA LEU A 70 18.96 -11.23 5.90
C LEU A 70 19.99 -10.68 6.89
N GLY A 71 20.92 -11.52 7.34
CA GLY A 71 21.87 -11.20 8.41
C GLY A 71 22.19 -12.34 9.37
N SER A 72 21.50 -13.50 9.31
CA SER A 72 21.91 -14.70 10.06
C SER A 72 23.08 -15.44 9.40
N MET A 73 24.08 -14.71 8.92
CA MET A 73 25.38 -15.32 8.62
C MET A 73 26.05 -15.61 9.97
N GLY A 74 26.04 -16.89 10.34
CA GLY A 74 26.97 -17.45 11.34
C GLY A 74 28.38 -17.59 10.78
#